data_AF-A0A846ZZI6-F1
#
_entry.id   AF-A0A846ZZI6-F1
#
_cell.length_a   1.000
_cell.length_b   1.000
_cell.length_c   1.000
_cell.angle_alpha   90.00
_cell.angle_beta   90.00
_cell.angle_gamma   90.00
#
_symmetry.space_group_name_H-M   'P 1'
#
loop_
_entity.id
_entity.type
_entity.pdbx_description
1 polymer ?
#
loop_
_entity_poly.entity_id
_entity_poly.type
_entity_poly.pdbx_seq_one_letter_code
_entity_poly.pdbx_strand_id
1 'polypeptide(L)'
;MIKHKNPIPSTHKKWAKEIAEAYLDAKETIMFAPLTGQKMTEKDLYHLAPAVCLKFRGIKTVDKILKTVTQVALSNYIANMEINKEPLSDPYIAFTFCYLASHFDLDIIDEQQFESIMGYLEQKE
;
A
#
# COMPACT_ATOMS: atom_id res chain seq x y z
N MET A 1 23.01 -0.33 3.94
CA MET A 1 21.70 0.36 4.01
C MET A 1 21.19 0.54 2.60
N ILE A 2 19.98 0.08 2.30
CA ILE A 2 19.33 0.31 1.01
C ILE A 2 19.03 1.82 0.93
N LYS A 3 19.52 2.49 -0.11
CA LYS A 3 19.23 3.91 -0.34
C LYS A 3 17.86 4.03 -0.98
N HIS A 4 16.87 4.48 -0.22
CA HIS A 4 15.53 4.67 -0.76
C HIS A 4 15.47 5.86 -1.72
N LYS A 5 14.70 5.73 -2.81
CA LYS A 5 14.44 6.84 -3.74
C LYS A 5 13.71 7.99 -3.04
N ASN A 6 12.64 7.67 -2.31
CA ASN A 6 11.96 8.59 -1.41
C ASN A 6 12.40 8.33 0.03
N PRO A 7 12.73 9.36 0.83
CA PRO A 7 13.04 9.19 2.24
C PRO A 7 11.82 8.65 3.00
N ILE A 8 12.05 7.78 3.98
CA ILE A 8 10.96 7.23 4.80
C ILE A 8 10.28 8.39 5.55
N PRO A 9 8.95 8.53 5.45
CA PRO A 9 8.23 9.59 6.15
C PRO A 9 8.43 9.51 7.66
N SER A 10 8.74 10.65 8.28
CA SER A 10 9.08 10.73 9.71
C SER A 10 7.92 11.15 10.62
N THR A 11 6.74 11.45 10.05
CA THR A 11 5.56 11.89 10.79
C THR A 11 4.28 11.38 10.13
N HIS A 12 3.19 11.22 10.88
CA HIS A 12 1.92 10.74 10.32
C HIS A 12 1.39 11.62 9.18
N LYS A 13 1.57 12.96 9.27
CA LYS A 13 1.19 13.88 8.18
C LYS A 13 1.98 13.62 6.90
N LYS A 14 3.28 13.30 7.02
CA LYS A 14 4.11 12.97 5.86
C LYS A 14 3.74 11.60 5.28
N TRP A 15 3.41 10.63 6.13
CA TRP A 15 2.86 9.34 5.70
C TRP A 15 1.56 9.51 4.95
N ALA A 16 0.60 10.26 5.49
CA ALA A 16 -0.68 10.55 4.82
C ALA A 16 -0.48 11.20 3.45
N LYS A 17 0.47 12.12 3.34
CA LYS A 17 0.82 12.75 2.06
C LYS A 17 1.39 11.72 1.07
N GLU A 18 2.37 10.92 1.49
CA GLU A 18 2.98 9.94 0.59
C GLU A 18 1.97 8.86 0.14
N ILE A 19 1.10 8.39 1.04
CA ILE A 19 0.08 7.40 0.73
C ILE A 19 -0.95 7.96 -0.26
N ALA A 20 -1.35 9.23 -0.13
CA ALA A 20 -2.19 9.89 -1.11
C ALA A 20 -1.51 9.97 -2.50
N GLU A 21 -0.21 10.32 -2.55
CA GLU A 21 0.56 10.33 -3.79
C GLU A 21 0.70 8.92 -4.40
N ALA A 22 0.94 7.90 -3.57
CA ALA A 22 1.01 6.51 -3.98
C ALA A 22 -0.34 5.98 -4.50
N TYR A 23 -1.44 6.39 -3.87
CA TYR A 23 -2.79 6.04 -4.31
C TYR A 23 -3.12 6.67 -5.66
N LEU A 24 -2.74 7.93 -5.87
CA LEU A 24 -2.91 8.60 -7.17
C LEU A 24 -2.06 7.92 -8.25
N ASP A 25 -0.81 7.53 -7.95
CA ASP A 25 0.05 6.77 -8.86
C ASP A 25 -0.59 5.43 -9.26
N ALA A 26 -1.24 4.73 -8.32
CA ALA A 26 -2.01 3.53 -8.61
C ALA A 26 -3.26 3.84 -9.44
N LYS A 27 -3.98 4.91 -9.12
CA LYS A 27 -5.22 5.29 -9.81
C LYS A 27 -4.96 5.63 -11.29
N GLU A 28 -3.80 6.19 -11.62
CA GLU A 28 -3.38 6.42 -13.01
C GLU A 28 -3.31 5.12 -13.82
N THR A 29 -3.15 3.94 -13.20
CA THR A 29 -3.09 2.68 -13.96
C THR A 29 -4.45 2.25 -14.50
N ILE A 30 -5.56 2.75 -13.91
CA ILE A 30 -6.93 2.39 -14.32
C ILE A 30 -7.16 2.69 -15.79
N MET A 31 -6.66 3.82 -16.29
CA MET A 31 -6.86 4.22 -17.70
C MET A 31 -6.18 3.27 -18.69
N PHE A 32 -5.17 2.51 -18.24
CA PHE A 32 -4.43 1.57 -19.07
C PHE A 32 -4.93 0.14 -18.94
N ALA A 33 -5.74 -0.19 -17.94
CA ALA A 33 -6.28 -1.54 -17.74
C ALA A 33 -7.03 -2.10 -18.97
N PRO A 34 -7.81 -1.32 -19.74
CA PRO A 34 -8.43 -1.83 -20.96
C PRO A 34 -7.44 -2.32 -22.02
N LEU A 35 -6.20 -1.79 -22.05
CA LEU A 35 -5.16 -2.18 -23.01
C LEU A 35 -4.66 -3.62 -22.76
N THR A 36 -4.84 -4.14 -21.55
CA THR A 36 -4.49 -5.52 -21.18
C THR A 36 -5.71 -6.44 -21.17
N GLY A 37 -6.87 -5.97 -21.64
CA GLY A 37 -8.14 -6.71 -21.60
C GLY A 37 -8.76 -6.80 -20.20
N GLN A 38 -8.23 -6.05 -19.23
CA GLN A 38 -8.73 -6.06 -17.86
C GLN A 38 -9.68 -4.88 -17.62
N LYS A 39 -10.62 -5.07 -16.69
CA LYS A 39 -11.37 -3.97 -16.07
C LYS A 39 -10.77 -3.76 -14.68
N MET A 40 -10.45 -2.52 -14.36
CA MET A 40 -9.93 -2.14 -13.05
C MET A 40 -10.73 -0.96 -12.53
N THR A 41 -11.06 -0.99 -11.26
CA THR A 41 -11.74 0.08 -10.54
C THR A 41 -10.90 0.49 -9.33
N GLU A 42 -11.30 1.56 -8.65
CA GLU A 42 -10.61 2.00 -7.43
C GLU A 42 -10.55 0.91 -6.36
N LYS A 43 -11.59 0.07 -6.28
CA LYS A 43 -11.66 -1.07 -5.34
C LYS A 43 -10.58 -2.11 -5.57
N ASP A 44 -9.95 -2.13 -6.75
CA ASP A 44 -8.93 -3.11 -7.10
C ASP A 44 -7.51 -2.57 -6.84
N LEU A 45 -7.36 -1.29 -6.51
CA LEU A 45 -6.06 -0.62 -6.40
C LEU A 45 -5.18 -1.18 -5.28
N TYR A 46 -5.76 -1.76 -4.22
CA TYR A 46 -4.99 -2.36 -3.12
C TYR A 46 -4.06 -3.49 -3.62
N HIS A 47 -4.39 -4.17 -4.72
CA HIS A 47 -3.51 -5.15 -5.36
C HIS A 47 -2.23 -4.53 -5.93
N LEU A 48 -2.23 -3.23 -6.23
CA LEU A 48 -1.08 -2.51 -6.77
C LEU A 48 -0.18 -1.92 -5.69
N ALA A 49 -0.68 -1.79 -4.45
CA ALA A 49 0.04 -1.17 -3.35
C ALA A 49 1.46 -1.77 -3.11
N PRO A 50 1.68 -3.10 -3.18
CA PRO A 50 3.03 -3.68 -3.10
C PRO A 50 3.98 -3.19 -4.19
N ALA A 51 3.53 -3.15 -5.44
CA ALA A 51 4.34 -2.68 -6.55
C ALA A 51 4.65 -1.18 -6.44
N VAL A 52 3.68 -0.38 -6.01
CA VAL A 52 3.85 1.06 -5.78
C VAL A 52 4.80 1.32 -4.61
N CYS A 53 4.71 0.56 -3.52
CA CYS A 53 5.66 0.60 -2.41
C CYS A 53 7.11 0.39 -2.88
N LEU A 54 7.36 -0.69 -3.64
CA LEU A 54 8.70 -0.97 -4.19
C LEU A 54 9.18 0.17 -5.11
N LYS A 55 8.31 0.70 -5.98
CA LYS A 55 8.59 1.85 -6.85
C LYS A 55 8.99 3.10 -6.04
N PHE A 56 8.23 3.45 -5.00
CA PHE A 56 8.48 4.62 -4.16
C PHE A 56 9.77 4.48 -3.34
N ARG A 57 10.09 3.26 -2.93
CA ARG A 57 11.36 2.96 -2.25
C ARG A 57 12.53 2.81 -3.20
N GLY A 58 12.31 2.81 -4.52
CA GLY A 58 13.37 2.63 -5.51
C GLY A 58 13.98 1.23 -5.50
N ILE A 59 13.26 0.25 -4.96
CA ILE A 59 13.67 -1.14 -4.94
C ILE A 59 13.39 -1.71 -6.33
N LYS A 60 14.43 -2.27 -6.97
CA LYS A 60 14.24 -2.91 -8.29
C LYS A 60 13.26 -4.06 -8.13
N THR A 61 12.17 -4.00 -8.87
CA THR A 61 11.18 -5.06 -8.93
C THR A 61 11.81 -6.29 -9.61
N VAL A 62 12.24 -7.24 -8.80
CA VAL A 62 12.55 -8.60 -9.24
C VAL A 62 11.30 -9.43 -8.94
N ASP A 63 10.84 -10.26 -9.88
CA ASP A 63 9.57 -11.01 -9.76
C ASP A 63 9.42 -11.73 -8.42
N LYS A 64 10.52 -12.29 -7.90
CA LYS A 64 10.54 -12.96 -6.60
C LYS A 64 10.18 -12.02 -5.44
N ILE A 65 10.78 -10.82 -5.41
CA ILE A 65 10.53 -9.83 -4.34
C ILE A 65 9.09 -9.33 -4.42
N LEU A 66 8.62 -8.97 -5.62
CA LEU A 66 7.25 -8.51 -5.81
C LEU A 66 6.25 -9.58 -5.36
N LYS A 67 6.48 -10.84 -5.74
CA LYS A 67 5.61 -11.96 -5.36
C LYS A 67 5.54 -12.14 -3.85
N THR A 68 6.68 -12.11 -3.15
CA THR A 68 6.73 -12.26 -1.69
C THR A 68 5.98 -11.11 -1.00
N VAL A 69 6.32 -9.86 -1.32
CA VAL A 69 5.69 -8.69 -0.68
C VAL A 69 4.18 -8.65 -0.96
N THR A 70 3.78 -9.00 -2.19
CA THR A 70 2.36 -9.08 -2.54
C THR A 70 1.64 -10.16 -1.76
N GLN A 71 2.23 -11.35 -1.64
CA GLN A 71 1.63 -12.45 -0.89
C GLN A 71 1.41 -12.08 0.58
N VAL A 72 2.41 -11.51 1.24
CA VAL A 72 2.32 -11.13 2.65
C VAL A 72 1.30 -10.00 2.85
N ALA A 73 1.38 -8.93 2.05
CA ALA A 73 0.46 -7.80 2.17
C ALA A 73 -1.02 -8.22 1.96
N LEU A 74 -1.30 -9.04 0.94
CA LEU A 74 -2.67 -9.49 0.66
C LEU A 74 -3.16 -10.52 1.69
N SER A 75 -2.30 -11.40 2.20
CA SER A 75 -2.67 -12.31 3.29
C SER A 75 -3.04 -11.54 4.57
N ASN A 76 -2.28 -10.50 4.92
CA ASN A 76 -2.61 -9.65 6.07
C ASN A 76 -3.92 -8.89 5.86
N TYR A 77 -4.17 -8.40 4.65
CA TYR A 77 -5.42 -7.71 4.31
C TYR A 77 -6.63 -8.64 4.44
N ILE A 78 -6.56 -9.86 3.89
CA ILE A 78 -7.64 -10.86 3.98
C ILE A 78 -7.92 -11.21 5.45
N ALA A 79 -6.88 -11.46 6.24
CA ALA A 79 -7.04 -11.76 7.66
C ALA A 79 -7.73 -10.62 8.43
N ASN A 80 -7.41 -9.36 8.13
CA ASN A 80 -8.04 -8.20 8.77
C ASN A 80 -9.47 -7.93 8.26
N MET A 81 -9.74 -8.17 6.98
CA MET A 81 -11.09 -8.13 6.41
C MET A 81 -12.05 -9.12 7.08
N GLU A 82 -11.57 -10.26 7.57
CA GLU A 82 -12.42 -11.22 8.29
C GLU A 82 -12.82 -10.73 9.68
N ILE A 83 -12.01 -9.85 10.29
CA ILE A 83 -12.19 -9.35 11.65
C ILE A 83 -12.97 -8.01 11.65
N ASN A 84 -12.61 -7.06 10.77
CA ASN A 84 -13.15 -5.70 10.72
C ASN A 84 -13.44 -5.25 9.28
N LYS A 85 -14.65 -5.54 8.78
CA LYS A 85 -15.04 -5.30 7.37
C LYS A 85 -15.29 -3.85 6.99
N GLU A 86 -15.74 -3.01 7.93
CA GLU A 86 -16.24 -1.68 7.60
C GLU A 86 -15.14 -0.70 7.13
N PRO A 87 -14.00 -0.54 7.83
CA PRO A 87 -12.96 0.41 7.43
C PRO A 87 -12.32 0.04 6.09
N LEU A 88 -12.13 -1.25 5.85
CA LEU A 88 -11.48 -1.78 4.64
C LEU A 88 -12.42 -1.84 3.43
N SER A 89 -13.68 -1.43 3.58
CA SER A 89 -14.60 -1.26 2.44
C SER A 89 -14.31 0.01 1.62
N ASP A 90 -13.60 0.98 2.23
CA ASP A 90 -13.07 2.14 1.53
C ASP A 90 -11.82 1.75 0.70
N PRO A 91 -11.83 1.92 -0.63
CA PRO A 91 -10.69 1.62 -1.50
C PRO A 91 -9.37 2.27 -1.08
N TYR A 92 -9.43 3.50 -0.54
CA TYR A 92 -8.26 4.23 -0.07
C TYR A 92 -7.67 3.60 1.19
N ILE A 93 -8.53 3.17 2.12
CA ILE A 93 -8.09 2.51 3.36
C ILE A 93 -7.55 1.11 3.06
N ALA A 94 -8.21 0.35 2.18
CA ALA A 94 -7.70 -0.95 1.70
C ALA A 94 -6.31 -0.83 1.03
N PHE A 95 -6.12 0.19 0.20
CA PHE A 95 -4.82 0.50 -0.41
C PHE A 95 -3.79 0.88 0.64
N THR A 96 -4.14 1.78 1.56
CA THR A 96 -3.30 2.24 2.66
C THR A 96 -2.78 1.06 3.47
N PHE A 97 -3.68 0.15 3.85
CA PHE A 97 -3.34 -1.05 4.60
C PHE A 97 -2.31 -1.89 3.84
N CYS A 98 -2.57 -2.22 2.57
CA CYS A 98 -1.65 -3.04 1.77
C CYS A 98 -0.31 -2.34 1.51
N TYR A 99 -0.31 -1.02 1.38
CA TYR A 99 0.90 -0.21 1.21
C TYR A 99 1.76 -0.26 2.48
N LEU A 100 1.18 -0.06 3.66
CA LEU A 100 1.89 -0.17 4.93
C LEU A 100 2.32 -1.61 5.23
N ALA A 101 1.51 -2.61 4.89
CA ALA A 101 1.84 -4.02 5.09
C ALA A 101 3.05 -4.41 4.23
N SER A 102 3.18 -3.82 3.05
CA SER A 102 4.36 -3.97 2.20
C SER A 102 5.62 -3.34 2.82
N HIS A 103 5.47 -2.21 3.54
CA HIS A 103 6.59 -1.60 4.26
C HIS A 103 7.00 -2.43 5.48
N PHE A 104 6.02 -3.01 6.16
CA PHE A 104 6.23 -3.91 7.29
C PHE A 104 6.98 -5.18 6.85
N ASP A 105 6.55 -5.84 5.76
CA ASP A 105 7.25 -7.01 5.20
C ASP A 105 8.70 -6.71 4.76
N LEU A 106 8.99 -5.46 4.39
CA LEU A 106 10.32 -5.00 4.02
C LEU A 106 11.18 -4.55 5.22
N ASP A 107 10.71 -4.75 6.45
CA ASP A 107 11.34 -4.29 7.70
C ASP A 107 11.63 -2.77 7.72
N ILE A 108 10.82 -1.97 7.00
CA ILE A 108 10.97 -0.50 6.94
C ILE A 108 10.25 0.17 8.11
N ILE A 109 9.12 -0.40 8.50
CA ILE A 109 8.35 0.01 9.68
C ILE A 109 8.07 -1.20 10.55
N ASP A 110 7.93 -0.99 11.85
CA ASP A 110 7.49 -2.02 12.79
C ASP A 110 5.96 -2.00 13.00
N GLU A 111 5.45 -2.94 13.81
CA GLU A 111 4.03 -3.08 14.13
C GLU A 111 3.48 -1.83 14.85
N GLN A 112 4.26 -1.24 15.76
CA GLN A 112 3.83 -0.04 16.48
C GLN A 112 3.64 1.15 15.53
N GLN A 113 4.56 1.31 14.58
CA GLN A 113 4.48 2.33 13.55
C GLN A 113 3.31 2.05 12.59
N PHE A 114 3.11 0.80 12.17
CA PHE A 114 1.99 0.41 11.32
C PHE A 114 0.65 0.82 11.94
N GLU A 115 0.39 0.38 13.18
CA GLU A 115 -0.86 0.67 13.91
C GLU A 115 -1.03 2.17 14.15
N SER A 116 0.05 2.88 14.51
CA SER A 116 -0.01 4.31 14.77
C SER A 116 -0.33 5.14 13.52
N ILE A 117 0.19 4.74 12.35
CA ILE A 117 -0.10 5.40 11.07
C ILE A 117 -1.53 5.08 10.62
N MET A 118 -1.96 3.81 10.70
CA MET A 118 -3.34 3.40 10.37
C MET A 118 -4.36 4.15 11.22
N GLY A 119 -4.19 4.15 12.54
CA GLY A 119 -5.10 4.85 13.44
C GLY A 119 -5.17 6.37 13.18
N TYR A 120 -4.08 7.00 12.74
CA TYR A 120 -4.12 8.41 12.34
C TYR A 120 -4.92 8.65 11.04
N LEU A 121 -4.87 7.71 10.09
CA LEU A 121 -5.54 7.82 8.79
C LEU A 121 -7.03 7.53 8.87
N GLU A 122 -7.43 6.59 9.73
CA GLU A 122 -8.83 6.24 9.97
C GLU A 122 -9.60 7.33 10.74
N GLN A 123 -8.92 8.15 11.55
CA GLN A 123 -9.53 9.24 12.32
C GLN A 123 -9.81 10.52 11.52
N LYS A 124 -9.40 10.60 10.25
CA LYS A 124 -9.69 11.75 9.39
C LYS A 124 -11.03 11.60 8.70
N GLU A 125 -12.09 11.99 9.40
CA GLU A 125 -13.35 12.49 8.81
C GLU A 125 -13.41 14.02 8.87
#